data_AF-A0A1X0P888-F1
#
_entry.id   AF-A0A1X0P888-F1
#
_cell.length_a   1.000
_cell.length_b   1.000
_cell.length_c   1.000
_cell.angle_alpha   90.00
_cell.angle_beta   90.00
_cell.angle_gamma   90.00
#
_symmetry.space_group_name_H-M   'P 1'
#
loop_
_entity.id
_entity.type
_entity.pdbx_description
1 polymer ?
#
loop_
_entity_poly.entity_id
_entity_poly.type
_entity_poly.pdbx_seq_one_letter_code
_entity_poly.pdbx_strand_id
1 'polypeptide(L)'
;MSQNVLQTLALVLLSLLLVSAEHTLMQTRTNRIVSRGTEPSVNAPYFLFSVCEAEIQQFCPSQKEAPLKCLLHHFSAARQNPRGGGAAQGRPHLLHAYTQQPQQTLQPTQRPQEEPAETQPRRPIHFGKECSSWLRAREVCVTYVRRSGRCRASETARECLRRVPASLLPPGCRNTDYHRSVMLYGEMKRQKRT
;
A
#
# COMPACT_ATOMS: atom_id res chain seq x y z
N MET A 1 39.23 -6.20 -55.56
CA MET A 1 38.74 -6.41 -54.18
C MET A 1 38.05 -7.76 -54.15
N SER A 2 38.63 -8.72 -53.43
CA SER A 2 38.28 -10.14 -53.55
C SER A 2 36.86 -10.41 -53.07
N GLN A 3 36.13 -11.24 -53.81
CA GLN A 3 34.75 -11.68 -53.53
C GLN A 3 34.56 -12.14 -52.07
N ASN A 4 35.61 -12.74 -51.51
CA ASN A 4 35.70 -13.16 -50.10
C ASN A 4 35.51 -12.00 -49.10
N VAL A 5 35.99 -10.79 -49.39
CA VAL A 5 35.88 -9.63 -48.48
C VAL A 5 34.44 -9.14 -48.42
N LEU A 6 33.74 -9.14 -49.56
CA LEU A 6 32.33 -8.73 -49.63
C LEU A 6 31.44 -9.73 -48.87
N GLN A 7 31.74 -11.02 -49.01
CA GLN A 7 31.00 -12.08 -48.34
C GLN A 7 31.20 -12.04 -46.82
N THR A 8 32.42 -11.79 -46.35
CA THR A 8 32.69 -11.63 -44.90
C THR A 8 32.00 -10.40 -44.32
N LEU A 9 32.01 -9.26 -45.04
CA LEU A 9 31.30 -8.06 -44.59
C LEU A 9 29.79 -8.28 -44.52
N ALA A 10 29.21 -8.98 -45.50
CA ALA A 10 27.78 -9.31 -45.50
C ALA A 10 27.40 -10.19 -44.30
N LEU A 11 28.22 -11.20 -43.96
CA LEU A 11 27.98 -12.08 -42.81
C LEU A 11 28.09 -11.35 -41.47
N VAL A 12 29.05 -10.42 -41.33
CA VAL A 12 29.21 -9.61 -40.12
C VAL A 12 28.02 -8.66 -39.95
N LEU A 13 27.59 -7.99 -41.01
CA LEU A 13 26.41 -7.12 -40.98
C LEU A 13 25.13 -7.90 -40.65
N LEU A 14 24.95 -9.09 -41.23
CA LEU A 14 23.80 -9.95 -40.92
C LEU A 14 23.80 -10.38 -39.44
N SER A 15 24.97 -10.71 -38.89
CA SER A 15 25.12 -11.07 -37.48
C SER A 15 24.78 -9.89 -36.55
N LEU A 16 25.24 -8.68 -36.88
CA LEU A 16 24.90 -7.44 -36.15
C LEU A 16 23.40 -7.11 -36.21
N LEU A 17 22.76 -7.32 -37.36
CA LEU A 17 21.31 -7.13 -37.53
C LEU A 17 20.49 -8.14 -36.73
N LEU A 18 20.93 -9.41 -36.66
CA LEU A 18 20.26 -10.43 -35.86
C LEU A 18 20.35 -10.13 -34.36
N VAL A 19 21.53 -9.74 -33.86
CA VAL A 19 21.73 -9.40 -32.43
C VAL A 19 20.90 -8.15 -32.03
N SER A 20 20.78 -7.16 -32.91
CA SER A 20 19.97 -5.96 -32.64
C SER A 20 18.46 -6.22 -32.69
N ALA A 21 18.00 -7.16 -33.54
CA ALA A 21 16.60 -7.60 -33.56
C ALA A 21 16.20 -8.32 -32.25
N GLU A 22 17.08 -9.15 -31.69
CA GLU A 22 16.82 -9.83 -30.41
C GLU A 22 16.78 -8.87 -29.22
N HIS A 23 17.65 -7.85 -29.19
CA HIS A 23 17.60 -6.80 -28.17
C HIS A 23 16.28 -6.02 -28.20
N THR A 24 15.74 -5.74 -29.39
CA THR A 24 14.46 -5.03 -29.55
C THR A 24 13.27 -5.89 -29.08
N LEU A 25 13.34 -7.22 -29.25
CA LEU A 25 12.29 -8.16 -28.90
C LEU A 25 12.28 -8.54 -27.40
N MET A 26 13.46 -8.64 -26.77
CA MET A 26 13.58 -8.79 -25.31
C MET A 26 13.10 -7.55 -24.54
N GLN A 27 13.26 -6.35 -25.13
CA GLN A 27 12.80 -5.10 -24.52
C GLN A 27 11.28 -4.90 -24.66
N THR A 28 10.63 -5.48 -25.68
CA THR A 28 9.16 -5.42 -25.84
C THR A 28 8.40 -6.45 -25.01
N ARG A 29 9.01 -7.59 -24.65
CA ARG A 29 8.37 -8.58 -23.76
C ARG A 29 8.36 -8.14 -22.29
N THR A 30 9.26 -7.23 -21.91
CA THR A 30 9.29 -6.64 -20.56
C THR A 30 8.44 -5.36 -20.46
N ASN A 31 8.20 -4.66 -21.57
CA ASN A 31 7.43 -3.41 -21.58
C ASN A 31 5.90 -3.54 -21.70
N ARG A 32 5.36 -4.72 -22.05
CA ARG A 32 3.89 -4.88 -22.10
C ARG A 32 3.21 -5.08 -20.74
N ILE A 33 3.98 -5.28 -19.67
CA ILE A 33 3.48 -5.23 -18.28
C ILE A 33 3.62 -3.81 -17.69
N VAL A 34 4.35 -2.92 -18.37
CA VAL A 34 4.64 -1.54 -17.93
C VAL A 34 4.14 -0.54 -18.99
N SER A 35 2.84 -0.53 -19.26
CA SER A 35 2.20 0.53 -20.07
C SER A 35 0.90 1.04 -19.44
N ARG A 36 0.86 1.02 -18.10
CA ARG A 36 0.08 1.95 -17.27
C ARG A 36 0.98 2.65 -16.24
N GLY A 37 2.27 2.78 -16.57
CA GLY A 37 3.23 3.56 -15.81
C GLY A 37 3.09 5.02 -16.20
N THR A 38 2.31 5.77 -15.44
CA THR A 38 2.56 7.19 -15.22
C THR A 38 4.06 7.35 -15.00
N GLU A 39 4.70 8.21 -15.80
CA GLU A 39 6.07 8.70 -15.58
C GLU A 39 6.36 8.78 -14.08
N PRO A 40 7.36 8.04 -13.55
CA PRO A 40 7.79 8.23 -12.18
C PRO A 40 8.49 9.58 -12.14
N SER A 41 7.69 10.63 -11.91
CA SER A 41 8.19 11.97 -11.62
C SER A 41 9.29 11.82 -10.58
N VAL A 42 10.49 12.28 -10.93
CA VAL A 42 11.71 12.23 -10.12
C VAL A 42 11.56 13.06 -8.82
N ASN A 43 10.38 13.64 -8.59
CA ASN A 43 9.96 14.36 -7.38
C ASN A 43 8.79 13.72 -6.64
N ALA A 44 8.28 12.54 -7.04
CA ALA A 44 7.22 11.86 -6.30
C ALA A 44 7.81 11.34 -4.98
N PRO A 45 7.43 11.93 -3.82
CA PRO A 45 7.89 11.41 -2.54
C PRO A 45 7.38 9.98 -2.49
N TYR A 46 8.22 9.06 -2.05
CA TYR A 46 7.83 7.70 -1.65
C TYR A 46 6.83 7.82 -0.49
N PHE A 47 5.61 8.22 -0.81
CA PHE A 47 4.52 8.33 0.12
C PHE A 47 4.19 6.89 0.46
N LEU A 48 4.20 6.60 1.76
CA LEU A 48 3.84 5.33 2.37
C LEU A 48 2.48 4.76 1.90
N PHE A 49 1.78 5.43 0.99
CA PHE A 49 0.41 5.15 0.57
C PHE A 49 0.27 4.88 -0.94
N SER A 50 1.35 4.94 -1.73
CA SER A 50 1.25 4.69 -3.19
C SER A 50 0.66 3.31 -3.51
N VAL A 51 0.93 2.32 -2.67
CA VAL A 51 0.35 0.96 -2.77
C VAL A 51 -1.18 0.95 -2.69
N CYS A 52 -1.79 1.97 -2.08
CA CYS A 52 -3.23 2.13 -1.89
C CYS A 52 -3.79 3.35 -2.61
N GLU A 53 -3.08 3.90 -3.59
CA GLU A 53 -3.47 5.17 -4.23
C GLU A 53 -4.83 5.07 -4.92
N ALA A 54 -5.07 3.98 -5.65
CA ALA A 54 -6.35 3.73 -6.31
C ALA A 54 -7.51 3.66 -5.30
N GLU A 55 -7.33 2.95 -4.19
CA GLU A 55 -8.35 2.85 -3.15
C GLU A 55 -8.55 4.17 -2.39
N ILE A 56 -7.51 4.98 -2.22
CA ILE A 56 -7.63 6.32 -1.64
C ILE A 56 -8.47 7.21 -2.56
N GLN A 57 -8.19 7.20 -3.87
CA GLN A 57 -8.97 7.98 -4.84
C GLN A 57 -10.42 7.51 -4.90
N GLN A 58 -10.65 6.20 -4.79
CA GLN A 58 -11.99 5.62 -4.84
C GLN A 58 -12.81 5.88 -3.57
N PHE A 59 -12.25 5.67 -2.38
CA PHE A 59 -13.00 5.69 -1.12
C PHE A 59 -12.87 7.02 -0.37
N CYS A 60 -11.81 7.78 -0.63
CA CYS A 60 -11.46 8.98 0.13
C CYS A 60 -11.18 10.21 -0.75
N PRO A 61 -11.97 10.50 -1.81
CA PRO A 61 -11.66 11.55 -2.79
C PRO A 61 -11.63 12.97 -2.18
N SER A 62 -12.40 13.22 -1.12
CA SER A 62 -12.48 14.53 -0.46
C SER A 62 -11.43 14.74 0.63
N GLN A 63 -10.72 13.68 1.05
CA GLN A 63 -9.86 13.71 2.24
C GLN A 63 -8.40 13.95 1.87
N LYS A 64 -8.04 15.22 1.63
CA LYS A 64 -6.68 15.62 1.24
C LYS A 64 -5.65 15.55 2.37
N GLU A 65 -6.05 15.88 3.61
CA GLU A 65 -5.12 16.01 4.73
C GLU A 65 -4.82 14.68 5.44
N ALA A 66 -5.78 13.75 5.43
CA ALA A 66 -5.66 12.47 6.13
C ALA A 66 -6.22 11.27 5.33
N PRO A 67 -5.83 11.07 4.06
CA PRO A 67 -6.38 10.02 3.20
C PRO A 67 -6.21 8.62 3.81
N LEU A 68 -5.08 8.35 4.47
CA LEU A 68 -4.86 7.07 5.15
C LEU A 68 -5.85 6.82 6.30
N LYS A 69 -6.23 7.85 7.06
CA LYS A 69 -7.17 7.69 8.18
C LYS A 69 -8.54 7.26 7.67
N CYS A 70 -9.00 7.91 6.60
CA CYS A 70 -10.21 7.53 5.89
C CYS A 70 -10.10 6.10 5.32
N LEU A 71 -9.00 5.77 4.65
CA LEU A 71 -8.80 4.45 4.06
C LEU A 71 -8.84 3.33 5.10
N LEU A 72 -8.18 3.53 6.26
CA LEU A 72 -8.19 2.58 7.37
C LEU A 72 -9.59 2.37 7.95
N HIS A 73 -10.42 3.41 7.98
CA HIS A 73 -11.82 3.29 8.39
C HIS A 73 -12.59 2.37 7.44
N HIS A 74 -12.52 2.60 6.13
CA HIS A 74 -13.14 1.72 5.13
C HIS A 74 -12.63 0.29 5.19
N PHE A 75 -11.31 0.09 5.37
CA PHE A 75 -10.71 -1.22 5.47
C PHE A 75 -11.20 -1.98 6.72
N SER A 76 -11.33 -1.28 7.84
CA SER A 76 -11.87 -1.85 9.08
C SER A 76 -13.33 -2.28 8.94
N ALA A 77 -14.15 -1.46 8.25
CA ALA A 77 -15.56 -1.77 7.99
C ALA A 77 -15.72 -2.96 7.05
N ALA A 78 -14.91 -3.03 5.98
CA ALA A 78 -14.92 -4.13 5.02
C ALA A 78 -14.64 -5.50 5.67
N ARG A 79 -13.73 -5.55 6.65
CA ARG A 79 -13.41 -6.79 7.38
C ARG A 79 -14.49 -7.23 8.37
N GLN A 80 -15.28 -6.32 8.89
CA GLN A 80 -16.34 -6.63 9.86
C GLN A 80 -17.61 -7.16 9.19
N ASN A 81 -17.78 -6.91 7.89
CA ASN A 81 -18.96 -7.32 7.12
C ASN A 81 -18.58 -8.19 5.90
N PRO A 82 -18.09 -9.42 6.09
CA PRO A 82 -17.64 -10.30 5.00
C PRO A 82 -18.78 -10.86 4.12
N ARG A 83 -20.05 -10.57 4.43
CA ARG A 83 -21.23 -11.13 3.74
C ARG A 83 -21.43 -10.65 2.29
N GLY A 84 -20.47 -9.93 1.73
CA GLY A 84 -20.54 -9.35 0.39
C GLY A 84 -19.52 -9.88 -0.62
N GLY A 85 -18.55 -10.71 -0.24
CA GLY A 85 -17.47 -11.11 -1.14
C GLY A 85 -17.00 -12.52 -0.85
N GLY A 86 -17.10 -13.40 -1.84
CA GLY A 86 -16.89 -14.84 -1.72
C GLY A 86 -15.59 -15.27 -1.01
N ALA A 87 -15.76 -16.34 -0.23
CA ALA A 87 -14.80 -17.39 0.11
C ALA A 87 -13.32 -17.01 0.32
N ALA A 88 -12.94 -16.85 1.59
CA ALA A 88 -11.74 -17.51 2.11
C ALA A 88 -11.92 -17.79 3.61
N GLN A 89 -11.94 -19.07 3.96
CA GLN A 89 -12.07 -19.63 5.30
C GLN A 89 -10.90 -19.22 6.22
N GLY A 90 -11.22 -18.96 7.49
CA GLY A 90 -10.22 -18.84 8.56
C GLY A 90 -10.62 -17.88 9.69
N ARG A 91 -11.55 -18.30 10.56
CA ARG A 91 -11.86 -17.71 11.88
C ARG A 91 -11.22 -18.60 12.97
N PRO A 92 -11.23 -18.24 14.27
CA PRO A 92 -11.24 -16.92 14.92
C PRO A 92 -10.21 -16.81 16.08
N HIS A 93 -9.94 -15.63 16.64
CA HIS A 93 -10.09 -15.36 18.09
C HIS A 93 -9.67 -13.95 18.53
N LEU A 94 -10.51 -13.38 19.41
CA LEU A 94 -10.23 -12.44 20.51
C LEU A 94 -9.50 -11.12 20.22
N LEU A 95 -10.26 -10.03 20.29
CA LEU A 95 -10.15 -9.11 21.42
C LEU A 95 -11.37 -8.20 21.55
N HIS A 96 -12.04 -8.35 22.69
CA HIS A 96 -12.95 -7.39 23.31
C HIS A 96 -12.17 -6.17 23.84
N ALA A 97 -12.95 -5.15 24.19
CA ALA A 97 -12.64 -3.97 25.00
C ALA A 97 -11.94 -2.81 24.25
N TYR A 98 -12.76 -1.97 23.64
CA TYR A 98 -12.48 -0.53 23.60
C TYR A 98 -13.20 0.11 24.80
N THR A 99 -12.40 0.68 25.71
CA THR A 99 -12.85 1.43 26.88
C THR A 99 -13.55 2.72 26.42
N GLN A 100 -14.75 2.94 26.95
CA GLN A 100 -15.55 4.15 26.79
C GLN A 100 -14.84 5.34 27.45
N GLN A 101 -14.83 6.48 26.76
CA GLN A 101 -14.45 7.79 27.31
C GLN A 101 -15.75 8.50 27.76
N PRO A 102 -15.76 9.30 28.85
CA PRO A 102 -16.99 9.73 29.50
C PRO A 102 -17.78 10.75 28.67
N GLN A 103 -19.10 10.55 28.61
CA GLN A 103 -20.08 11.47 28.06
C GLN A 103 -20.18 12.74 28.93
N GLN A 104 -20.11 13.91 28.30
CA GLN A 104 -20.69 15.12 28.84
C GLN A 104 -22.08 15.32 28.24
N THR A 105 -23.05 15.38 29.14
CA THR A 105 -24.49 15.57 28.90
C THR A 105 -24.83 17.06 28.94
N LEU A 106 -25.58 17.56 27.95
CA LEU A 106 -26.47 18.76 27.93
C LEU A 106 -26.77 19.03 26.43
N GLN A 107 -27.97 19.18 25.86
CA GLN A 107 -29.40 19.04 26.21
C GLN A 107 -30.16 19.00 24.83
N PRO A 108 -31.46 18.69 24.77
CA PRO A 108 -32.17 18.36 23.52
C PRO A 108 -32.73 19.58 22.78
N THR A 109 -32.40 19.70 21.49
CA THR A 109 -33.11 20.60 20.56
C THR A 109 -33.88 19.77 19.53
N GLN A 110 -35.14 20.15 19.34
CA GLN A 110 -36.19 19.41 18.67
C GLN A 110 -35.92 19.12 17.18
N ARG A 111 -36.35 17.92 16.78
CA ARG A 111 -36.39 17.38 15.41
C ARG A 111 -37.46 18.09 14.57
N PRO A 112 -37.20 18.30 13.28
CA PRO A 112 -38.21 18.03 12.25
C PRO A 112 -38.06 16.64 11.65
N GLN A 113 -39.21 16.02 11.34
CA GLN A 113 -39.41 14.68 10.78
C GLN A 113 -38.85 14.52 9.37
N GLU A 114 -38.15 13.41 9.13
CA GLU A 114 -38.48 12.34 8.16
C GLU A 114 -37.95 12.55 6.73
N GLU A 115 -36.95 11.73 6.40
CA GLU A 115 -36.92 11.02 5.12
C GLU A 115 -36.42 9.59 5.41
N PRO A 116 -37.14 8.53 5.01
CA PRO A 116 -36.66 7.18 5.17
C PRO A 116 -35.48 6.99 4.22
N ALA A 117 -34.27 7.02 4.76
CA ALA A 117 -33.06 6.74 4.01
C ALA A 117 -33.20 5.38 3.33
N GLU A 118 -33.49 5.43 2.03
CA GLU A 118 -33.45 4.33 1.10
C GLU A 118 -32.17 3.55 1.39
N THR A 119 -32.31 2.38 1.98
CA THR A 119 -31.17 1.55 2.35
C THR A 119 -30.67 0.93 1.05
N GLN A 120 -29.96 1.73 0.25
CA GLN A 120 -29.26 1.24 -0.93
C GLN A 120 -28.41 0.06 -0.49
N PRO A 121 -28.47 -1.08 -1.22
CA PRO A 121 -27.61 -2.22 -0.95
C PRO A 121 -26.16 -1.73 -0.96
N ARG A 122 -25.56 -1.60 0.22
CA ARG A 122 -24.16 -1.15 0.35
C ARG A 122 -23.33 -2.18 -0.36
N ARG A 123 -22.83 -1.83 -1.54
CA ARG A 123 -21.96 -2.70 -2.30
C ARG A 123 -20.76 -3.05 -1.42
N PRO A 124 -20.36 -4.33 -1.39
CA PRO A 124 -19.23 -4.79 -0.60
C PRO A 124 -17.99 -4.00 -0.98
N ILE A 125 -17.29 -3.45 0.02
CA ILE A 125 -16.05 -2.71 -0.22
C ILE A 125 -14.94 -3.71 -0.50
N HIS A 126 -14.44 -3.70 -1.72
CA HIS A 126 -13.32 -4.53 -2.14
C HIS A 126 -12.05 -3.70 -2.25
N PHE A 127 -11.02 -4.13 -1.55
CA PHE A 127 -9.67 -3.57 -1.65
C PHE A 127 -8.84 -4.44 -2.58
N GLY A 128 -7.95 -3.81 -3.35
CA GLY A 128 -6.93 -4.54 -4.11
C GLY A 128 -6.08 -5.39 -3.18
N LYS A 129 -5.52 -6.48 -3.73
CA LYS A 129 -4.71 -7.44 -2.98
C LYS A 129 -3.50 -6.76 -2.32
N GLU A 130 -2.80 -5.92 -3.07
CA GLU A 130 -1.60 -5.24 -2.60
C GLU A 130 -1.91 -4.23 -1.49
N CYS A 131 -2.93 -3.38 -1.70
CA CYS A 131 -3.37 -2.46 -0.65
C CYS A 131 -3.87 -3.20 0.60
N SER A 132 -4.65 -4.27 0.44
CA SER A 132 -5.10 -5.12 1.56
C SER A 132 -3.93 -5.72 2.33
N SER A 133 -2.95 -6.27 1.63
CA SER A 133 -1.74 -6.85 2.22
C SER A 133 -0.96 -5.80 3.01
N TRP A 134 -0.77 -4.62 2.42
CA TRP A 134 -0.09 -3.50 3.05
C TRP A 134 -0.82 -3.00 4.31
N LEU A 135 -2.15 -2.86 4.26
CA LEU A 135 -2.97 -2.43 5.40
C LEU A 135 -2.98 -3.45 6.54
N ARG A 136 -3.00 -4.75 6.23
CA ARG A 136 -2.86 -5.82 7.24
C ARG A 136 -1.49 -5.78 7.89
N ALA A 137 -0.42 -5.70 7.08
CA ALA A 137 0.94 -5.60 7.60
C ALA A 137 1.13 -4.38 8.50
N ARG A 138 0.56 -3.23 8.11
CA ARG A 138 0.51 -2.02 8.94
C ARG A 138 -0.11 -2.30 10.30
N GLU A 139 -1.27 -2.93 10.33
CA GLU A 139 -1.98 -3.24 11.57
C GLU A 139 -1.12 -4.13 12.49
N VAL A 140 -0.51 -5.18 11.94
CA VAL A 140 0.37 -6.09 12.69
C VAL A 140 1.56 -5.33 13.26
N CYS A 141 2.28 -4.57 12.45
CA CYS A 141 3.44 -3.80 12.88
C CYS A 141 3.09 -2.76 13.95
N VAL A 142 2.06 -1.94 13.71
CA VAL A 142 1.65 -0.85 14.62
C VAL A 142 1.14 -1.42 15.94
N THR A 143 0.39 -2.52 15.90
CA THR A 143 -0.09 -3.20 17.11
C THR A 143 1.07 -3.76 17.93
N TYR A 144 2.02 -4.42 17.28
CA TYR A 144 3.20 -4.96 17.95
C TYR A 144 3.99 -3.85 18.67
N VAL A 145 4.36 -2.78 17.97
CA VAL A 145 5.20 -1.73 18.58
C VAL A 145 4.49 -1.04 19.74
N ARG A 146 3.17 -0.79 19.61
CA ARG A 146 2.34 -0.23 20.70
C ARG A 146 2.29 -1.12 21.95
N ARG A 147 2.32 -2.44 21.77
CA ARG A 147 2.27 -3.41 22.88
C ARG A 147 3.65 -3.78 23.43
N SER A 148 4.71 -3.54 22.67
CA SER A 148 6.07 -4.03 22.99
C SER A 148 6.72 -3.35 24.20
N GLY A 149 6.24 -2.19 24.65
CA GLY A 149 6.88 -1.39 25.69
C GLY A 149 8.23 -0.77 25.30
N ARG A 150 8.68 -0.94 24.05
CA ARG A 150 9.99 -0.48 23.54
C ARG A 150 9.97 0.94 22.95
N CYS A 151 8.77 1.50 22.81
CA CYS A 151 8.58 2.82 22.24
C CYS A 151 8.67 3.90 23.32
N ARG A 152 9.29 5.04 22.97
CA ARG A 152 9.24 6.27 23.73
C ARG A 152 7.81 6.83 23.69
N ALA A 153 7.37 7.43 24.79
CA ALA A 153 6.00 7.95 24.90
C ALA A 153 5.66 9.03 23.84
N SER A 154 6.65 9.82 23.42
CA SER A 154 6.48 10.93 22.48
C SER A 154 6.66 10.57 21.01
N GLU A 155 7.08 9.35 20.67
CA GLU A 155 7.39 9.00 19.28
C GLU A 155 6.20 8.34 18.58
N THR A 156 6.13 8.49 17.25
CA THR A 156 5.12 7.79 16.47
C THR A 156 5.43 6.30 16.34
N ALA A 157 4.41 5.45 16.15
CA ALA A 157 4.61 4.01 15.94
C ALA A 157 5.59 3.70 14.79
N ARG A 158 5.61 4.52 13.73
CA ARG A 158 6.54 4.38 12.60
C ARG A 158 7.97 4.75 12.98
N GLU A 159 8.17 5.74 13.84
CA GLU A 159 9.51 6.09 14.35
C GLU A 159 10.04 5.01 15.27
N CYS A 160 9.21 4.50 16.18
CA CYS A 160 9.56 3.36 17.01
C CYS A 160 9.95 2.14 16.16
N LEU A 161 9.14 1.81 15.15
CA LEU A 161 9.36 0.64 14.29
C LEU A 161 10.74 0.65 13.62
N ARG A 162 11.27 1.81 13.22
CA ARG A 162 12.61 1.91 12.60
C ARG A 162 13.76 1.57 13.54
N ARG A 163 13.55 1.63 14.85
CA ARG A 163 14.57 1.34 15.87
C ARG A 163 14.50 -0.10 16.37
N VAL A 164 13.37 -0.79 16.15
CA VAL A 164 13.20 -2.18 16.59
C VAL A 164 13.98 -3.10 15.64
N PRO A 165 14.88 -3.97 16.14
CA PRO A 165 15.55 -4.96 15.31
C PRO A 165 14.55 -5.86 14.57
N ALA A 166 14.78 -6.10 13.28
CA ALA A 166 13.88 -6.90 12.44
C ALA A 166 13.69 -8.34 12.96
N SER A 167 14.67 -8.88 13.68
CA SER A 167 14.61 -10.20 14.33
C SER A 167 13.54 -10.29 15.43
N LEU A 168 13.21 -9.17 16.08
CA LEU A 168 12.18 -9.11 17.13
C LEU A 168 10.77 -8.90 16.57
N LEU A 169 10.66 -8.47 15.31
CA LEU A 169 9.38 -8.21 14.67
C LEU A 169 8.67 -9.50 14.23
N PRO A 170 7.34 -9.55 14.37
CA PRO A 170 6.56 -10.72 13.95
C PRO A 170 6.66 -10.93 12.42
N PRO A 171 6.52 -12.17 11.91
CA PRO A 171 6.60 -12.46 10.49
C PRO A 171 5.68 -11.59 9.62
N GLY A 172 4.43 -11.38 10.07
CA GLY A 172 3.45 -10.51 9.42
C GLY A 172 3.76 -9.01 9.46
N CYS A 173 4.90 -8.63 10.04
CA CYS A 173 5.45 -7.28 10.00
C CYS A 173 6.78 -7.24 9.23
N ARG A 174 7.79 -8.00 9.66
CA ARG A 174 9.19 -7.83 9.19
C ARG A 174 9.38 -7.98 7.68
N ASN A 175 8.64 -8.90 7.06
CA ASN A 175 8.83 -9.29 5.66
C ASN A 175 7.70 -8.74 4.78
N THR A 176 7.34 -7.47 4.99
CA THR A 176 6.18 -6.86 4.32
C THR A 176 6.56 -5.55 3.66
N ASP A 177 5.79 -5.16 2.63
CA ASP A 177 5.93 -3.87 1.96
C ASP A 177 5.69 -2.70 2.89
N TYR A 178 4.82 -2.87 3.89
CA TYR A 178 4.64 -1.88 4.94
C TYR A 178 5.95 -1.62 5.68
N HIS A 179 6.61 -2.66 6.19
CA HIS A 179 7.85 -2.50 6.94
C HIS A 179 8.97 -1.94 6.07
N ARG A 180 9.13 -2.44 4.83
CA ARG A 180 10.08 -1.91 3.84
C ARG A 180 9.86 -0.42 3.61
N SER A 181 8.62 0.01 3.38
CA SER A 181 8.29 1.42 3.15
C SER A 181 8.63 2.32 4.36
N VAL A 182 8.47 1.83 5.59
CA VAL A 182 8.82 2.56 6.81
C VAL A 182 10.33 2.77 6.95
N MET A 183 11.12 1.75 6.62
CA MET A 183 12.59 1.81 6.63
C MET A 183 13.12 2.78 5.57
N LEU A 184 12.65 2.65 4.32
CA LEU A 184 13.03 3.53 3.21
C LEU A 184 12.73 5.00 3.49
N TYR A 185 11.52 5.30 4.00
CA TYR A 185 11.19 6.67 4.39
C TYR A 185 12.11 7.19 5.52
N GLY A 186 12.53 6.30 6.42
CA GLY A 186 13.48 6.62 7.49
C GLY A 186 14.85 7.03 6.96
N GLU A 187 15.37 6.28 5.99
CA GLU A 187 16.63 6.57 5.30
C GLU A 187 16.57 7.91 4.57
N MET A 188 15.52 8.14 3.80
CA MET A 188 15.29 9.41 3.11
C MET A 188 15.21 10.59 4.10
N LYS A 189 14.51 10.43 5.24
CA LYS A 189 14.42 11.49 6.27
C LYS A 189 15.79 11.80 6.90
N ARG A 190 16.69 10.82 7.00
CA ARG A 190 18.06 11.02 7.50
C ARG A 190 18.92 11.77 6.50
N GLN A 191 18.87 11.40 5.23
CA GLN A 191 19.61 12.07 4.15
C GLN A 191 19.23 13.55 3.99
N LYS A 192 17.97 13.91 4.24
CA LYS A 192 17.51 15.32 4.18
C LYS A 192 17.97 16.18 5.37
N ARG A 193 18.60 15.60 6.39
CA ARG A 193 19.06 16.29 7.60
C ARG A 193 20.58 16.48 7.67
N THR A 194 21.31 15.79 6.80
CA THR A 194 22.75 15.92 6.57
C THR A 194 22.99 16.89 5.43
#